data_AF-A0A3D4RWQ8-F1
#
_entry.id   AF-A0A3D4RWQ8-F1
#
_cell.length_a   1.000
_cell.length_b   1.000
_cell.length_c   1.000
_cell.angle_alpha   90.00
_cell.angle_beta   90.00
_cell.angle_gamma   90.00
#
_symmetry.space_group_name_H-M   'P 1'
#
loop_
_entity.id
_entity.type
_entity.pdbx_description
1 polymer ?
#
loop_
_entity_poly.entity_id
_entity_poly.type
_entity_poly.pdbx_seq_one_letter_code
_entity_poly.pdbx_strand_id
1 'polypeptide(L)'
;MLAIVFTTVYALLSGVDANWDLRNYHYWAVYAMLNGTTFLDIAPAQIQSWTNPIVLVPAYIMIKSWSPMFATAGLGALAGLNAVLILFLSLAITRSGSLQWRLWISLSAVICALSGPIFLSQVGTTFSDVFCQQFPMKK
;
A
#
# COMPACT_ATOMS: atom_id res chain seq x y z
N MET A 1 -2.87 -14.25 7.87
CA MET A 1 -4.31 -14.27 7.53
C MET A 1 -5.10 -13.26 8.36
N LEU A 2 -5.05 -13.27 9.70
CA LEU A 2 -5.79 -12.32 10.54
C LEU A 2 -5.49 -10.84 10.22
N ALA A 3 -4.23 -10.47 10.02
CA ALA A 3 -3.85 -9.10 9.67
C ALA A 3 -4.45 -8.64 8.32
N ILE A 4 -4.50 -9.53 7.33
CA ILE A 4 -5.12 -9.26 6.02
C ILE A 4 -6.61 -9.03 6.18
N VAL A 5 -7.30 -9.87 6.95
CA VAL A 5 -8.73 -9.69 7.24
C VAL A 5 -8.97 -8.36 7.95
N PHE A 6 -8.16 -8.04 8.96
CA PHE A 6 -8.24 -6.78 9.69
C PHE A 6 -8.08 -5.57 8.77
N THR A 7 -7.02 -5.50 7.97
CA THR A 7 -6.77 -4.35 7.08
C THR A 7 -7.79 -4.25 5.95
N THR A 8 -8.29 -5.37 5.43
CA THR A 8 -9.37 -5.37 4.45
C THR A 8 -10.68 -4.83 5.03
N VAL A 9 -11.08 -5.30 6.22
CA VAL A 9 -12.30 -4.80 6.89
C VAL A 9 -12.13 -3.33 7.25
N TYR A 10 -10.97 -2.96 7.79
CA TYR A 10 -10.66 -1.57 8.12
C TYR A 10 -10.75 -0.66 6.88
N ALA A 11 -10.15 -1.06 5.76
CA ALA A 11 -10.23 -0.33 4.49
C ALA A 11 -11.69 -0.10 4.05
N LEU A 12 -12.51 -1.15 4.10
CA LEU A 12 -13.93 -1.07 3.73
C LEU A 12 -14.73 -0.14 4.64
N LEU A 13 -14.43 -0.13 5.94
CA LEU A 13 -15.07 0.76 6.92
C LEU A 13 -14.61 2.22 6.77
N SER A 14 -13.36 2.45 6.40
CA SER A 14 -12.82 3.79 6.13
C SER A 14 -13.37 4.42 4.85
N GLY A 15 -13.92 3.60 3.96
CA GLY A 15 -14.52 4.02 2.70
C GLY A 15 -13.54 4.03 1.53
N VAL A 16 -14.08 4.34 0.34
CA VAL A 16 -13.31 4.36 -0.90
C VAL A 16 -12.34 5.52 -0.90
N ASP A 17 -11.13 5.27 -1.42
CA ASP A 17 -10.11 6.29 -1.56
C ASP A 17 -10.60 7.48 -2.40
N ALA A 18 -10.59 8.66 -1.79
CA ALA A 18 -10.94 9.93 -2.39
C ALA A 18 -9.96 11.04 -1.95
N ASN A 19 -8.69 10.69 -1.76
CA ASN A 19 -7.67 11.65 -1.38
C ASN A 19 -7.29 12.60 -2.53
N TRP A 20 -6.53 13.66 -2.22
CA TRP A 20 -6.09 14.63 -3.21
C TRP A 20 -5.09 14.03 -4.21
N ASP A 21 -4.11 13.25 -3.75
CA ASP A 21 -3.10 12.57 -4.57
C ASP A 21 -3.71 11.65 -5.64
N LEU A 22 -4.77 10.91 -5.29
CA LEU A 22 -5.51 10.07 -6.23
C LEU A 22 -6.07 10.88 -7.40
N ARG A 23 -6.72 12.00 -7.07
CA ARG A 23 -7.30 12.92 -8.05
C ARG A 23 -6.26 13.73 -8.81
N ASN A 24 -5.08 13.94 -8.22
CA ASN A 24 -4.02 14.76 -8.79
C ASN A 24 -3.11 13.94 -9.71
N TYR A 25 -2.52 12.84 -9.21
CA TYR A 25 -1.52 12.08 -9.98
C TYR A 25 -1.64 10.56 -9.90
N HIS A 26 -2.19 9.92 -8.86
CA HIS A 26 -2.10 8.45 -8.78
C HIS A 26 -2.79 7.74 -9.95
N TYR A 27 -3.96 8.24 -10.36
CA TYR A 27 -4.67 7.69 -11.51
C TYR A 27 -4.15 8.26 -12.83
N TRP A 28 -4.01 9.59 -12.90
CA TRP A 28 -3.64 10.28 -14.14
C TRP A 28 -2.24 9.90 -14.63
N ALA A 29 -1.24 9.81 -13.75
CA ALA A 29 0.14 9.58 -14.17
C ALA A 29 0.31 8.19 -14.81
N VAL A 30 -0.37 7.17 -14.29
CA VAL A 30 -0.41 5.83 -14.91
C VAL A 30 -1.16 5.88 -16.24
N TYR A 31 -2.30 6.56 -16.30
CA TYR A 31 -3.03 6.73 -17.55
C TYR A 31 -2.17 7.40 -18.62
N ALA A 32 -1.50 8.51 -18.30
CA ALA A 32 -0.66 9.24 -19.24
C ALA A 32 0.53 8.39 -19.73
N MET A 33 1.15 7.63 -18.83
CA MET A 33 2.23 6.69 -19.17
C MET A 33 1.74 5.61 -20.17
N LEU A 34 0.58 5.01 -19.90
CA LEU A 34 0.03 3.93 -20.74
C LEU A 34 -0.49 4.42 -22.10
N ASN A 35 -0.86 5.69 -22.23
CA ASN A 35 -1.37 6.28 -23.48
C ASN A 35 -0.33 7.12 -24.23
N GLY A 36 0.91 7.22 -23.72
CA GLY A 36 1.98 8.00 -24.35
C GLY A 36 1.76 9.52 -24.31
N THR A 37 0.90 10.02 -23.41
CA THR A 37 0.58 11.46 -23.30
C THR A 37 1.37 12.19 -22.22
N THR A 38 2.24 11.50 -21.48
CA THR A 38 3.02 12.06 -20.35
C THR A 38 3.75 13.36 -20.67
N PHE A 39 4.25 13.51 -21.91
CA PHE A 39 5.02 14.70 -22.33
C PHE A 39 4.23 15.65 -23.23
N LEU A 40 2.94 15.38 -23.47
CA LEU A 40 2.07 16.24 -24.26
C LEU A 40 1.44 17.33 -23.38
N ASP A 41 1.07 16.98 -22.15
CA ASP A 41 0.51 17.90 -21.17
C ASP A 41 1.62 18.50 -20.30
N ILE A 42 1.70 19.83 -20.23
CA ILE A 42 2.71 20.51 -19.40
C ILE A 42 2.29 20.44 -17.93
N ALA A 43 2.99 19.60 -17.15
CA ALA A 43 2.89 19.48 -15.69
C ALA A 43 1.46 19.52 -15.10
N PRO A 44 0.51 18.70 -15.59
CA PRO A 44 -0.89 18.73 -15.14
C PRO A 44 -1.09 18.33 -13.67
N ALA A 45 -0.10 17.64 -13.08
CA ALA A 45 -0.04 17.30 -11.67
C ALA A 45 1.13 18.02 -10.98
N GLN A 46 1.48 19.23 -11.42
CA GLN A 46 2.54 20.06 -10.84
C GLN A 46 3.89 19.31 -10.75
N ILE A 47 4.50 19.25 -9.56
CA ILE A 47 5.77 18.55 -9.35
C ILE A 47 5.59 17.03 -9.46
N GLN A 48 4.41 16.51 -9.12
CA GLN A 48 4.10 15.08 -9.15
C GLN A 48 4.03 14.52 -10.57
N SER A 49 3.86 15.35 -11.60
CA SER A 49 3.93 14.94 -13.01
C SER A 49 5.23 14.25 -13.39
N TRP A 50 6.32 14.53 -12.67
CA TRP A 50 7.65 14.01 -12.97
C TRP A 50 8.01 12.76 -12.15
N THR A 51 7.08 12.25 -11.34
CA THR A 51 7.29 11.02 -10.57
C THR A 51 7.08 9.79 -11.45
N ASN A 52 7.85 8.72 -11.22
CA ASN A 52 7.69 7.46 -11.95
C ASN A 52 6.39 6.76 -11.51
N PRO A 53 5.37 6.61 -12.37
CA PRO A 53 4.08 6.08 -11.96
C PRO A 53 4.01 4.55 -11.95
N ILE A 54 5.10 3.85 -12.29
CA ILE A 54 5.09 2.38 -12.41
C ILE A 54 4.60 1.67 -11.14
N VAL A 55 4.93 2.24 -9.98
CA VAL A 55 4.55 1.73 -8.67
C VAL A 55 3.03 1.74 -8.45
N LEU A 56 2.32 2.64 -9.14
CA LEU A 56 0.88 2.85 -9.03
C LEU A 56 0.08 1.97 -10.01
N VAL A 57 0.74 1.29 -10.96
CA VAL A 57 0.08 0.45 -11.97
C VAL A 57 -0.85 -0.61 -11.36
N PRO A 58 -0.47 -1.35 -10.30
CA PRO A 58 -1.37 -2.32 -9.69
C PRO A 58 -2.65 -1.68 -9.15
N ALA A 59 -2.52 -0.54 -8.44
CA ALA A 59 -3.66 0.20 -7.92
C ALA A 59 -4.55 0.75 -9.04
N TYR A 60 -3.95 1.28 -10.10
CA TYR A 60 -4.65 1.73 -11.31
C TYR A 60 -5.47 0.61 -11.96
N ILE A 61 -4.89 -0.59 -12.11
CA ILE A 61 -5.60 -1.75 -12.68
C ILE A 61 -6.78 -2.13 -11.80
N MET A 62 -6.61 -2.20 -10.47
CA MET A 62 -7.72 -2.53 -9.56
C MET A 62 -8.86 -1.51 -9.66
N ILE A 63 -8.54 -0.22 -9.67
CA ILE A 63 -9.55 0.85 -9.79
C ILE A 63 -10.27 0.79 -11.15
N LYS A 64 -9.53 0.51 -12.23
CA LYS A 64 -10.09 0.46 -13.58
C LYS A 64 -10.91 -0.80 -13.85
N SER A 65 -10.52 -1.94 -13.27
CA SER A 65 -11.10 -3.25 -13.58
C SER A 65 -12.15 -3.73 -12.59
N TRP A 66 -12.14 -3.24 -11.34
CA TRP A 66 -13.05 -3.71 -10.29
C TRP A 66 -14.01 -2.62 -9.82
N SER A 67 -15.05 -3.01 -9.07
CA SER A 67 -15.88 -2.02 -8.39
C SER A 67 -15.07 -1.30 -7.30
N PRO A 68 -15.44 -0.06 -6.92
CA PRO A 68 -14.70 0.71 -5.91
C PRO A 68 -14.50 -0.03 -4.59
N MET A 69 -15.50 -0.81 -4.16
CA MET A 69 -15.42 -1.61 -2.94
C MET A 69 -14.42 -2.77 -3.07
N PHE A 70 -14.38 -3.44 -4.21
CA PHE A 70 -13.40 -4.52 -4.44
C PHE A 70 -11.97 -3.98 -4.59
N ALA A 71 -11.79 -2.82 -5.24
CA ALA A 71 -10.49 -2.15 -5.30
C ALA A 71 -10.00 -1.77 -3.89
N THR A 72 -10.88 -1.19 -3.07
CA THR A 72 -10.58 -0.82 -1.67
C THR A 72 -10.23 -2.07 -0.83
N ALA A 73 -11.01 -3.15 -0.96
CA ALA A 73 -10.72 -4.41 -0.30
C ALA A 73 -9.38 -5.02 -0.75
N GLY A 74 -9.06 -4.94 -2.04
CA GLY A 74 -7.80 -5.42 -2.60
C GLY A 74 -6.60 -4.65 -2.06
N LEU A 75 -6.67 -3.32 -2.05
CA LEU A 75 -5.64 -2.45 -1.49
C LEU A 75 -5.48 -2.68 0.03
N GLY A 76 -6.59 -2.86 0.75
CA GLY A 76 -6.57 -3.24 2.17
C GLY A 76 -5.94 -4.61 2.41
N ALA A 77 -6.20 -5.59 1.55
CA ALA A 77 -5.59 -6.92 1.65
C ALA A 77 -4.07 -6.86 1.41
N LEU A 78 -3.64 -6.08 0.41
CA LEU A 78 -2.22 -5.82 0.15
C LEU A 78 -1.53 -5.14 1.33
N ALA A 79 -2.18 -4.18 1.99
CA ALA A 79 -1.67 -3.57 3.21
C ALA A 79 -1.39 -4.60 4.31
N GLY A 80 -2.27 -5.59 4.47
CA GLY A 80 -2.15 -6.64 5.47
C GLY A 80 -1.02 -7.64 5.20
N LEU A 81 -0.51 -7.72 3.96
CA LEU A 81 0.67 -8.52 3.65
C LEU A 81 1.95 -7.94 4.29
N ASN A 82 2.00 -6.64 4.59
CA ASN A 82 3.14 -6.05 5.30
C ASN A 82 3.29 -6.64 6.71
N ALA A 83 2.19 -6.99 7.39
CA ALA A 83 2.25 -7.67 8.68
C ALA A 83 2.94 -9.04 8.58
N VAL A 84 2.76 -9.74 7.46
CA VAL A 84 3.42 -11.04 7.21
C VAL A 84 4.92 -10.82 7.02
N LEU A 85 5.30 -9.80 6.24
CA LEU A 85 6.71 -9.44 6.05
C LEU A 85 7.39 -9.02 7.35
N ILE A 86 6.72 -8.20 8.18
CA ILE A 86 7.24 -7.76 9.48
C ILE A 86 7.42 -8.95 10.42
N LEU A 87 6.47 -9.89 10.44
CA LEU A 87 6.59 -11.11 11.24
C LEU A 87 7.84 -11.91 10.83
N PHE A 88 8.03 -12.16 9.53
CA PHE A 88 9.17 -12.92 9.04
C PHE A 88 10.50 -12.19 9.26
N LEU A 89 10.55 -10.88 9.02
CA LEU A 89 11.74 -10.07 9.25
C LEU A 89 12.10 -10.03 10.74
N SER A 90 11.12 -9.84 11.62
CA SER A 90 11.34 -9.85 13.07
C SER A 90 11.87 -11.21 13.55
N LEU A 91 11.32 -12.32 13.04
CA LEU A 91 11.81 -13.67 13.35
C LEU A 91 13.22 -13.94 12.79
N ALA A 92 13.56 -13.36 11.63
CA ALA A 92 14.86 -13.52 10.99
C ALA A 92 15.97 -12.70 11.68
N ILE A 93 15.62 -11.53 12.22
CA ILE A 93 16.53 -10.64 12.97
C ILE A 93 16.70 -11.15 14.41
N THR A 94 15.60 -11.53 15.07
CA THR A 94 15.62 -12.02 16.45
C THR A 94 16.05 -13.49 16.45
N ARG A 95 17.37 -13.75 16.40
CA ARG A 95 17.94 -15.10 16.32
C ARG A 95 18.23 -15.75 17.67
N SER A 96 18.29 -14.97 18.74
CA SER A 96 18.59 -15.46 20.09
C SER A 96 17.32 -15.66 20.93
N GLY A 97 17.40 -16.56 21.91
CA GLY A 97 16.31 -16.85 22.84
C GLY A 97 15.42 -18.02 22.42
N SER A 98 14.48 -18.37 23.30
CA SER A 98 13.52 -19.44 23.04
C SER A 98 12.58 -19.08 21.88
N LEU A 99 12.03 -20.11 21.22
CA LEU A 99 11.04 -19.91 20.15
C LEU A 99 9.86 -19.04 20.63
N GLN A 100 9.39 -19.28 21.86
CA GLN A 100 8.29 -18.52 22.44
C GLN A 100 8.64 -17.03 22.59
N TRP A 101 9.86 -16.71 23.02
CA TRP A 101 10.29 -15.31 23.15
C TRP A 101 10.36 -14.58 21.81
N ARG A 102 10.91 -15.26 20.79
CA ARG A 102 10.98 -14.74 19.42
C ARG A 102 9.60 -14.49 18.83
N LEU A 103 8.65 -15.39 19.09
CA LEU A 103 7.26 -15.23 18.67
C LEU A 103 6.61 -14.02 19.36
N TRP A 104 6.78 -13.85 20.66
CA TRP A 104 6.22 -12.71 21.38
C TRP A 104 6.74 -11.37 20.85
N ILE A 105 8.06 -11.23 20.68
CA ILE A 105 8.67 -10.01 20.10
C ILE A 105 8.09 -9.74 18.71
N SER A 106 8.00 -10.76 17.87
CA SER A 106 7.55 -10.59 16.49
C SER A 106 6.06 -10.26 16.39
N LEU A 107 5.23 -10.83 17.27
CA LEU A 107 3.82 -10.47 17.37
C LEU A 107 3.64 -9.03 17.88
N SER A 108 4.41 -8.62 18.88
CA SER A 108 4.41 -7.23 19.36
C SER A 108 4.83 -6.25 18.27
N ALA A 109 5.86 -6.57 17.48
CA ALA A 109 6.30 -5.74 16.36
C ALA A 109 5.19 -5.57 15.30
N VAL A 110 4.48 -6.65 14.96
CA VAL A 110 3.33 -6.59 14.04
C VAL A 110 2.21 -5.72 14.61
N ILE A 111 1.87 -5.87 15.89
CA ILE A 111 0.83 -5.06 16.54
C ILE A 111 1.20 -3.58 16.50
N CYS A 112 2.44 -3.23 16.85
CA CYS A 112 2.93 -1.85 16.81
C CYS A 112 2.92 -1.26 15.39
N ALA A 113 3.24 -2.06 14.37
CA ALA A 113 3.21 -1.59 12.99
C ALA A 113 1.77 -1.34 12.49
N LEU A 114 0.84 -2.25 12.81
CA LEU A 114 -0.55 -2.15 12.38
C LEU A 114 -1.35 -1.06 13.14
N SER A 115 -0.90 -0.67 14.34
CA SER A 115 -1.55 0.40 15.12
C SER A 115 -1.02 1.81 14.80
N GLY A 116 -0.03 1.93 13.92
CA GLY A 116 0.54 3.21 13.53
C GLY A 116 -0.49 4.09 12.81
N PRO A 117 -0.67 5.36 13.21
CA PRO A 117 -1.70 6.23 12.62
C PRO A 117 -1.44 6.52 11.13
N ILE A 118 -0.17 6.62 10.72
CA ILE A 118 0.20 6.83 9.31
C ILE A 118 -0.20 5.61 8.48
N PHE A 119 0.14 4.40 8.97
CA PHE A 119 -0.24 3.16 8.30
C PHE A 119 -1.76 3.09 8.16
N LEU A 120 -2.50 3.26 9.27
CA LEU A 120 -3.96 3.23 9.27
C LEU A 120 -4.58 4.27 8.31
N SER A 121 -4.04 5.49 8.23
CA SER A 121 -4.54 6.52 7.30
C SER A 121 -4.37 6.16 5.82
N GLN A 122 -3.50 5.20 5.51
CA GLN A 122 -3.16 4.78 4.15
C GLN A 122 -3.72 3.39 3.80
N VAL A 123 -4.28 2.65 4.76
CA VAL A 123 -4.90 1.34 4.50
C VAL A 123 -6.10 1.51 3.56
N GLY A 124 -6.12 0.78 2.46
CA GLY A 124 -7.19 0.86 1.45
C GLY A 124 -7.05 1.99 0.45
N THR A 125 -5.98 2.78 0.55
CA THR A 125 -5.70 3.90 -0.36
C THR A 125 -4.71 3.52 -1.46
N THR A 126 -4.57 4.43 -2.42
CA THR A 126 -3.59 4.37 -3.50
C THR A 126 -2.20 4.88 -3.13
N PHE A 127 -1.93 5.12 -1.84
CA PHE A 127 -0.57 5.42 -1.38
C PHE A 127 0.35 4.20 -1.52
N SER A 128 1.38 4.35 -2.35
CA SER A 128 2.32 3.26 -2.65
C SER A 128 3.12 2.77 -1.45
N ASP A 129 3.27 3.59 -0.40
CA ASP A 129 4.00 3.24 0.82
C ASP A 129 3.44 1.98 1.50
N VAL A 130 2.13 1.74 1.38
CA VAL A 130 1.46 0.65 2.10
C VAL A 130 1.25 -0.59 1.24
N PHE A 131 1.05 -0.47 -0.07
CA PHE A 131 0.87 -1.67 -0.90
C PHE A 131 2.13 -2.05 -1.68
N CYS A 132 3.13 -1.17 -1.80
CA CYS A 132 4.37 -1.42 -2.56
C CYS A 132 5.65 -1.48 -1.72
N GLN A 133 5.55 -1.45 -0.38
CA GLN A 133 6.67 -1.71 0.54
C GLN A 133 7.39 -3.07 0.31
N GLN A 134 6.82 -3.92 -0.56
CA GLN A 134 7.24 -5.27 -0.88
C GLN A 134 8.30 -5.34 -1.99
N PHE A 135 8.49 -4.26 -2.77
CA PHE A 135 9.44 -4.24 -3.88
C PHE A 135 10.62 -3.31 -3.54
N PRO A 136 11.82 -3.85 -3.30
CA PRO A 136 13.01 -3.02 -3.21
C PRO A 136 13.32 -2.46 -4.61
N MET A 137 12.76 -1.29 -4.92
CA MET A 137 13.24 -0.51 -6.06
C MET A 137 14.62 0.02 -5.67
N LYS A 138 15.67 -0.53 -6.29
CA LYS A 138 17.01 0.05 -6.21
C LYS A 138 16.90 1.50 -6.68
N LYS A 139 17.28 2.42 -5.80
CA LYS A 139 17.57 3.80 -6.17
C LYS A 139 18.77 3.84 -7.11
#